data_AF-A0A3B8UN36-F1
#
_entry.id   AF-A0A3B8UN36-F1
#
_cell.length_a   1.000
_cell.length_b   1.000
_cell.length_c   1.000
_cell.angle_alpha   90.00
_cell.angle_beta   90.00
_cell.angle_gamma   90.00
#
_symmetry.space_group_name_H-M   'P 1'
#
loop_
_entity.id
_entity.type
_entity.pdbx_description
1 polymer ?
#
loop_
_entity_poly.entity_id
_entity_poly.type
_entity_poly.pdbx_seq_one_letter_code
_entity_poly.pdbx_strand_id
1 'polypeptide(L)' 'MIFVTVGTHEQQFNRLVQMIDELKRDGVIQEEVLIQTGYSTYEPKYCEWQQWVPYPKMIEN' A
#
# COMPACT_ATOMS: atom_id res chain seq x y z
N MET A 1 9.24 -8.71 2.44
CA MET A 1 8.16 -7.96 1.76
C MET A 1 7.08 -7.64 2.79
N ILE A 2 6.62 -6.40 2.82
CA ILE A 2 5.51 -5.94 3.66
C ILE A 2 4.31 -5.71 2.74
N PHE A 3 3.20 -6.37 3.03
CA PHE A 3 1.94 -6.12 2.35
C PHE A 3 1.03 -5.27 3.24
N VAL A 4 0.71 -4.05 2.77
CA VAL A 4 -0.19 -3.13 3.45
C VAL A 4 -1.55 -3.19 2.78
N THR A 5 -2.60 -3.45 3.54
CA THR A 5 -3.97 -3.51 3.02
C THR A 5 -4.93 -2.73 3.89
N VAL A 6 -5.92 -2.12 3.25
CA VAL A 6 -7.01 -1.38 3.91
C VAL A 6 -8.34 -2.08 3.69
N GLY A 7 -9.32 -1.76 4.53
CA GLY A 7 -10.68 -2.27 4.40
C GLY A 7 -11.39 -1.77 3.14
N THR A 8 -12.54 -2.35 2.83
CA THR A 8 -13.35 -2.03 1.64
C THR A 8 -14.33 -0.88 1.85
N HIS A 9 -14.36 -0.26 3.04
CA HIS A 9 -15.16 0.95 3.25
C HIS A 9 -14.55 2.14 2.52
N GLU A 10 -15.40 3.02 1.98
CA GLU A 10 -15.00 4.18 1.17
C GLU A 10 -14.26 5.29 1.94
N GLN A 11 -14.04 5.11 3.24
CA GLN A 11 -13.26 6.04 4.05
C GLN A 11 -11.79 5.98 3.63
N GLN A 12 -11.25 7.14 3.28
CA GLN A 12 -9.89 7.24 2.78
C GLN A 12 -8.86 7.01 3.90
N PHE A 13 -7.82 6.25 3.59
CA PHE A 13 -6.69 5.99 4.48
C PHE A 13 -5.43 6.73 4.01
N ASN A 14 -5.59 7.89 3.34
CA ASN A 14 -4.48 8.67 2.77
C ASN A 14 -3.32 8.89 3.76
N ARG A 15 -3.63 9.22 5.02
CA ARG A 15 -2.60 9.42 6.05
C ARG A 15 -1.77 8.17 6.32
N LEU A 16 -2.39 7.00 6.31
CA LEU A 16 -1.69 5.72 6.51
C LEU A 16 -0.86 5.37 5.27
N VAL A 17 -1.47 5.47 4.08
CA VAL A 17 -0.79 5.16 2.81
C VAL A 17 0.43 6.07 2.61
N GLN A 18 0.26 7.39 2.83
CA GLN A 18 1.34 8.36 2.73
C GLN A 18 2.45 8.11 3.75
N MET A 19 2.12 7.80 5.01
CA MET A 19 3.14 7.54 6.03
C MET A 19 4.01 6.34 5.66
N ILE A 20 3.43 5.25 5.14
CA ILE A 20 4.21 4.08 4.71
C ILE A 20 5.14 4.44 3.55
N ASP A 21 4.63 5.20 2.57
CA ASP A 21 5.40 5.66 1.41
C ASP A 21 6.58 6.57 1.82
N GLU A 22 6.38 7.45 2.80
CA GLU A 22 7.42 8.30 3.38
C GLU A 22 8.46 7.51 4.18
N LEU A 23 8.04 6.51 4.96
CA LEU A 23 8.97 5.63 5.67
C LEU A 23 9.83 4.80 4.73
N LYS A 24 9.28 4.41 3.56
CA LYS A 24 10.04 3.74 2.50
C LYS A 24 11.03 4.69 1.85
N ARG A 25 10.62 5.92 1.53
CA ARG A 25 11.49 6.99 1.01
C ARG A 25 12.67 7.25 1.95
N ASP A 26 12.41 7.35 3.24
CA ASP A 26 13.42 7.74 4.25
C ASP A 26 14.34 6.58 4.67
N GLY A 27 14.17 5.39 4.06
CA GLY A 27 15.01 4.22 4.33
C GLY A 27 14.77 3.57 5.69
N VAL A 28 13.70 3.96 6.40
CA VAL A 28 13.29 3.34 7.67
C VAL A 28 12.74 1.94 7.39
N ILE A 29 11.95 1.78 6.32
CA ILE A 29 11.52 0.48 5.80
C ILE A 29 12.45 0.09 4.65
N GLN A 30 13.21 -0.98 4.83
CA GLN A 30 14.18 -1.43 3.82
C GLN A 30 13.59 -2.53 2.92
N GLU A 31 12.59 -3.26 3.40
CA GLU A 31 11.86 -4.29 2.68
C GLU A 31 11.04 -3.73 1.53
N GLU A 32 10.81 -4.52 0.49
CA GLU A 32 9.80 -4.21 -0.54
C GLU A 32 8.41 -4.06 0.09
N VAL A 33 7.64 -3.10 -0.40
CA VAL A 33 6.31 -2.77 0.11
C VAL A 33 5.32 -2.75 -1.05
N LEU A 34 4.27 -3.56 -0.92
CA LEU A 34 3.09 -3.52 -1.79
C LEU A 34 1.91 -2.98 -0.98
N ILE A 35 1.24 -1.94 -1.49
CA ILE A 35 0.10 -1.30 -0.84
C ILE A 35 -1.18 -1.51 -1.63
N GLN A 36 -2.22 -2.09 -1.01
CA GLN A 36 -3.59 -2.02 -1.49
C GLN A 36 -4.23 -0.73 -0.98
N THR A 37 -4.44 0.26 -1.86
CA THR A 37 -4.88 1.61 -1.47
C THR A 37 -6.39 1.74 -1.24
N GLY A 38 -7.20 0.81 -1.74
CA GLY A 38 -8.65 0.81 -1.59
C GLY A 38 -9.30 2.05 -2.20
N TYR A 39 -9.98 2.85 -1.37
CA TYR A 39 -10.60 4.11 -1.79
C TYR A 39 -9.74 5.36 -1.50
N SER A 40 -8.49 5.18 -1.09
CA SER A 40 -7.55 6.29 -0.87
C SER A 40 -7.24 7.02 -2.18
N THR A 41 -7.06 8.33 -2.12
CA THR A 41 -6.73 9.20 -3.28
C THR A 41 -5.26 9.56 -3.33
N TYR A 42 -4.48 9.21 -2.31
CA TYR A 42 -3.03 9.33 -2.35
C TYR A 42 -2.43 8.17 -3.15
N GLU A 43 -1.60 8.49 -4.15
CA GLU A 43 -0.87 7.53 -4.97
C GLU A 43 0.59 7.42 -4.45
N PRO A 44 0.99 6.27 -3.89
CA PRO A 44 2.38 6.03 -3.48
C PRO A 44 3.39 6.24 -4.61
N LYS A 45 4.56 6.77 -4.25
CA LYS A 45 5.67 7.08 -5.19
C LYS A 45 6.89 6.18 -5.00
N TYR A 46 7.05 5.62 -3.81
CA TYR A 46 8.22 4.85 -3.38
C TYR A 46 7.88 3.39 -3.07
N CYS A 47 6.59 3.08 -2.89
CA CYS A 47 6.07 1.72 -2.76
C CYS A 47 5.35 1.27 -4.04
N GLU A 48 5.35 -0.05 -4.29
CA GLU A 48 4.43 -0.63 -5.26
C GLU A 48 3.00 -0.55 -4.72
N TRP A 49 2.02 -0.34 -5.59
CA TRP A 49 0.64 -0.27 -5.16
C TRP A 49 -0.36 -0.66 -6.23
N GLN A 50 -1.51 -1.14 -5.76
CA GLN A 50 -2.71 -1.38 -6.57
C GLN A 50 -3.93 -0.90 -5.77
N GLN A 51 -4.96 -0.43 -6.46
CA GLN A 51 -6.19 -0.05 -5.77
C GLN A 51 -6.84 -1.25 -5.07
N TRP A 52 -6.89 -2.39 -5.77
CA TRP A 52 -7.39 -3.67 -5.28
C TRP A 52 -6.44 -4.78 -5.72
N VAL A 53 -6.09 -5.67 -4.81
CA VAL A 53 -5.31 -6.86 -5.13
C VAL A 53 -6.29 -8.04 -5.24
N PRO A 54 -6.58 -8.53 -6.45
CA PRO A 54 -7.51 -9.64 -6.63
C PRO A 54 -6.93 -10.93 -6.06
N TYR A 55 -7.79 -11.78 -5.51
CA TYR A 55 -7.42 -13.01 -4.81
C TYR A 55 -6.41 -13.91 -5.56
N PRO A 56 -6.52 -14.13 -6.89
CA PRO A 56 -5.53 -14.93 -7.62
C PRO A 56 -4.09 -14.41 -7.49
N LYS A 57 -3.90 -13.08 -7.50
CA LYS A 57 -2.58 -12.46 -7.30
C LYS A 57 -2.04 -12.64 -5.88
N MET A 58 -2.88 -12.92 -4.89
CA MET A 58 -2.44 -13.17 -3.52
C MET A 58 -1.87 -14.59 -3.33
N ILE A 59 -2.11 -15.50 -4.26
CA ILE A 59 -1.70 -16.91 -4.19
C ILE A 59 -0.40 -17.15 -4.98
N GLU A 60 0.00 -16.20 -5.83
CA GLU A 60 1.27 -16.26 -6.56
C GLU A 60 2.43 -16.00 -5.57
N ASN A 61 3.37 -16.96 -5.47
CA ASN A 61 4.57 -16.89 -4.62
C ASN A 61 5.75 -16.29 -5.37
#